data_AF-A0A258IKK4-F1
#
_entry.id   AF-A0A258IKK4-F1
#
_cell.length_a   1.000
_cell.length_b   1.000
_cell.length_c   1.000
_cell.angle_alpha   90.00
_cell.angle_beta   90.00
_cell.angle_gamma   90.00
#
_symmetry.space_group_name_H-M   'P 1'
#
loop_
_entity.id
_entity.type
_entity.pdbx_description
1 polymer ?
#
loop_
_entity_poly.entity_id
_entity_poly.type
_entity_poly.pdbx_seq_one_letter_code
_entity_poly.pdbx_strand_id
1 'polypeptide(L)'
;MKFENLLSDEAVLAEMGQRLMAARLDRRLTQAQLAQAAGVSKRTVERLEDGASAQLTNLVRCLRALDRLEGLERLLPETPVNPLDLLSQAKARRTRVRRSSQPGVAEGGGAAWVWGDEK
;
A
#
# COMPACT_ATOMS: atom_id res chain seq x y z
N MET A 1 -10.70 -10.18 -14.61
CA MET A 1 -11.13 -10.85 -13.36
C MET A 1 -11.58 -9.81 -12.33
N LYS A 2 -12.11 -10.21 -11.16
CA LYS A 2 -12.29 -9.30 -10.02
C LYS A 2 -11.06 -9.39 -9.10
N PHE A 3 -10.76 -8.33 -8.37
CA PHE A 3 -9.76 -8.40 -7.29
C PHE A 3 -10.39 -9.11 -6.11
N GLU A 4 -9.82 -10.24 -5.69
CA GLU A 4 -10.27 -11.02 -4.53
C GLU A 4 -9.12 -11.14 -3.53
N ASN A 5 -9.44 -11.10 -2.23
CA ASN A 5 -8.43 -11.08 -1.16
C ASN A 5 -7.61 -12.38 -1.03
N LEU A 6 -8.05 -13.46 -1.66
CA LEU A 6 -7.37 -14.76 -1.64
C LEU A 6 -6.41 -14.96 -2.82
N LEU A 7 -6.35 -14.01 -3.76
CA LEU A 7 -5.42 -14.06 -4.87
C LEU A 7 -3.98 -13.80 -4.38
N SER A 8 -3.01 -14.43 -5.04
CA SER A 8 -1.60 -14.11 -4.82
C SER A 8 -1.29 -12.71 -5.37
N ASP A 9 -0.22 -12.11 -4.85
CA ASP A 9 0.26 -10.80 -5.30
C ASP A 9 0.53 -10.81 -6.81
N GLU A 10 1.12 -11.89 -7.35
CA GLU A 10 1.39 -12.04 -8.77
C GLU A 10 0.10 -12.06 -9.60
N ALA A 11 -0.95 -12.74 -9.12
CA ALA A 11 -2.23 -12.78 -9.81
C ALA A 11 -2.92 -11.41 -9.82
N VAL A 12 -2.84 -10.67 -8.71
CA VAL A 12 -3.35 -9.29 -8.61
C VAL A 12 -2.57 -8.36 -9.55
N LEU A 13 -1.25 -8.45 -9.58
CA LEU A 13 -0.41 -7.63 -10.45
C LEU A 13 -0.66 -7.93 -11.93
N ALA A 14 -0.83 -9.20 -12.31
CA ALA A 14 -1.18 -9.59 -13.68
C ALA A 14 -2.53 -8.97 -14.10
N GLU A 15 -3.57 -9.07 -13.27
CA GLU A 15 -4.86 -8.45 -13.55
C GLU A 15 -4.76 -6.91 -13.61
N MET A 16 -3.98 -6.28 -12.73
CA MET A 16 -3.73 -4.84 -12.79
C MET A 16 -3.04 -4.44 -14.10
N GLY A 17 -2.03 -5.20 -14.54
CA GLY A 17 -1.32 -4.98 -15.79
C GLY A 17 -2.24 -5.10 -17.02
N GLN A 18 -3.10 -6.13 -17.04
CA GLN A 18 -4.10 -6.30 -18.11
C GLN A 18 -5.08 -5.13 -18.19
N ARG A 19 -5.54 -4.60 -17.04
CA ARG A 19 -6.42 -3.42 -17.02
C ARG A 19 -5.70 -2.15 -17.46
N LEU A 20 -4.42 -2.01 -17.13
CA LEU A 20 -3.60 -0.90 -17.61
C LEU A 20 -3.44 -0.96 -19.14
N MET A 21 -3.16 -2.14 -19.68
CA MET A 21 -3.09 -2.40 -21.12
C MET A 21 -4.41 -2.05 -21.80
N ALA A 22 -5.55 -2.50 -21.26
CA ALA A 22 -6.87 -2.16 -21.80
C ALA A 22 -7.09 -0.64 -21.83
N ALA A 23 -6.79 0.07 -20.73
CA ALA A 23 -6.89 1.53 -20.66
C ALA A 23 -5.98 2.26 -21.66
N ARG A 24 -4.79 1.70 -21.97
CA ARG A 24 -3.91 2.19 -23.02
C ARG A 24 -4.54 2.01 -24.41
N LEU A 25 -5.07 0.82 -24.67
CA LEU A 25 -5.70 0.48 -25.96
C LEU A 25 -6.96 1.31 -26.23
N ASP A 26 -7.76 1.62 -25.20
CA ASP A 26 -8.93 2.52 -25.30
C ASP A 26 -8.53 3.92 -25.81
N ARG A 27 -7.31 4.37 -25.50
CA ARG A 27 -6.74 5.62 -26.03
C ARG A 27 -6.00 5.47 -27.35
N ARG A 28 -5.97 4.27 -27.94
CA ARG A 28 -5.26 3.95 -29.18
C ARG A 28 -3.76 4.26 -29.12
N LEU A 29 -3.15 4.09 -27.95
CA LEU A 29 -1.72 4.32 -27.74
C LEU A 29 -0.93 3.01 -27.87
N THR A 30 0.22 3.08 -28.53
CA THR A 30 1.26 2.05 -28.42
C THR A 30 1.95 2.13 -27.07
N GLN A 31 2.63 1.07 -26.64
CA GLN A 31 3.44 1.08 -25.42
C GLN A 31 4.53 2.17 -25.45
N ALA A 32 5.13 2.41 -26.62
CA ALA A 32 6.15 3.45 -26.79
C ALA A 32 5.56 4.87 -26.63
N GLN A 33 4.36 5.12 -27.16
CA GLN A 33 3.68 6.40 -26.99
C GLN A 33 3.26 6.64 -25.54
N LEU A 34 2.73 5.61 -24.85
CA LEU A 34 2.43 5.73 -23.41
C LEU A 34 3.71 5.99 -22.61
N ALA A 35 4.80 5.28 -22.91
CA ALA A 35 6.08 5.47 -22.25
C ALA A 35 6.62 6.90 -22.40
N GLN A 36 6.53 7.45 -23.61
CA GLN A 36 6.89 8.84 -23.89
C GLN A 36 6.02 9.82 -23.08
N ALA A 37 4.70 9.66 -23.10
CA ALA A 37 3.77 10.53 -22.37
C ALA A 37 3.96 10.44 -20.84
N ALA A 38 4.28 9.25 -20.32
CA ALA A 38 4.52 9.01 -18.90
C ALA A 38 5.96 9.37 -18.45
N GLY A 39 6.89 9.68 -19.37
CA GLY A 39 8.28 9.94 -19.04
C GLY A 39 9.00 8.73 -18.42
N VAL A 40 8.77 7.54 -18.98
CA VAL A 40 9.40 6.26 -18.57
C VAL A 40 9.91 5.50 -19.79
N SER A 41 10.72 4.45 -19.58
CA SER A 41 11.18 3.61 -20.69
C SER A 41 10.04 2.72 -21.21
N LYS A 42 10.09 2.34 -22.50
CA LYS A 42 9.14 1.36 -23.08
C LYS A 42 9.10 0.05 -22.29
N ARG A 43 10.27 -0.45 -21.89
CA ARG A 43 10.42 -1.67 -21.06
C ARG A 43 9.71 -1.55 -19.71
N THR A 44 9.62 -0.35 -19.15
CA THR A 44 8.87 -0.11 -17.91
C THR A 44 7.38 -0.31 -18.13
N VAL A 45 6.84 0.18 -19.25
CA VAL A 45 5.42 -0.01 -19.62
C VAL A 45 5.12 -1.48 -19.91
N GLU A 46 5.97 -2.16 -20.68
CA GLU A 46 5.84 -3.60 -20.96
C GLU A 46 5.76 -4.39 -19.64
N ARG A 47 6.71 -4.17 -18.73
CA ARG A 47 6.72 -4.84 -17.42
C ARG A 47 5.48 -4.56 -16.58
N LEU A 48 4.97 -3.32 -16.60
CA LEU A 48 3.74 -2.96 -15.88
C LEU A 48 2.53 -3.70 -16.45
N GLU A 49 2.42 -3.79 -17.77
CA GLU A 49 1.32 -4.50 -18.46
C GLU A 49 1.40 -6.02 -18.28
N ASP A 50 2.62 -6.56 -18.19
CA ASP A 50 2.89 -7.97 -17.90
C ASP A 50 2.67 -8.33 -16.42
N GLY A 51 2.34 -7.36 -15.56
CA GLY A 51 2.12 -7.59 -14.13
C GLY A 51 3.41 -7.83 -13.33
N ALA A 52 4.57 -7.41 -13.85
CA ALA A 52 5.81 -7.47 -13.09
C ALA A 52 5.84 -6.40 -12.00
N SER A 53 6.49 -6.70 -10.88
CA SER A 53 6.75 -5.72 -9.84
C SER A 53 7.50 -4.50 -10.40
N ALA A 54 7.00 -3.32 -10.06
CA ALA A 54 7.47 -2.04 -10.55
C ALA A 54 7.35 -0.96 -9.45
N GLN A 55 8.09 0.12 -9.60
CA GLN A 55 7.99 1.26 -8.70
C GLN A 55 6.62 1.93 -8.82
N LEU A 56 5.99 2.22 -7.67
CA LEU A 56 4.69 2.90 -7.60
C LEU A 56 4.68 4.24 -8.36
N THR A 57 5.81 4.95 -8.37
CA THR A 57 6.00 6.20 -9.13
C THR A 57 5.75 6.00 -10.63
N ASN A 58 6.16 4.87 -11.22
CA ASN A 58 5.95 4.57 -12.63
C ASN A 58 4.47 4.28 -12.92
N LEU A 59 3.79 3.58 -12.01
CA LEU A 59 2.34 3.37 -12.11
C LEU A 59 1.59 4.71 -12.07
N VAL A 60 1.92 5.59 -11.12
CA VAL A 60 1.32 6.93 -11.00
C VAL A 60 1.54 7.76 -12.28
N ARG A 61 2.73 7.70 -12.87
CA ARG A 61 3.01 8.38 -14.15
C ARG A 61 2.17 7.83 -15.30
N CYS A 62 2.04 6.50 -15.42
CA CYS A 62 1.21 5.87 -16.45
C CYS A 62 -0.27 6.20 -16.25
N LEU A 63 -0.79 6.13 -15.03
CA LEU A 63 -2.18 6.50 -14.71
C LEU A 63 -2.46 7.97 -15.03
N ARG A 64 -1.50 8.87 -14.79
CA ARG A 64 -1.62 10.28 -15.19
C ARG A 64 -1.66 10.45 -16.70
N ALA A 65 -0.77 9.79 -17.45
CA ALA A 65 -0.75 9.83 -18.91
C ALA A 65 -2.02 9.22 -19.54
N LEU A 66 -2.72 8.36 -18.80
CA LEU A 66 -3.99 7.77 -19.18
C LEU A 66 -5.20 8.49 -18.55
N ASP A 67 -5.09 9.70 -17.99
CA ASP A 67 -6.17 10.39 -17.25
C ASP A 67 -7.05 9.43 -16.40
N ARG A 68 -6.40 8.58 -15.61
CA ARG A 68 -7.03 7.64 -14.65
C ARG A 68 -6.56 7.89 -13.22
N LEU A 69 -5.75 8.93 -12.99
CA LEU A 69 -5.18 9.23 -11.67
C LEU A 69 -6.25 9.50 -10.61
N GLU A 70 -7.34 10.16 -10.98
CA GLU A 70 -8.53 10.41 -10.15
C GLU A 70 -9.17 9.13 -9.57
N GLY A 71 -8.94 7.96 -10.20
CA GLY A 71 -9.39 6.68 -9.68
C GLY A 71 -8.78 6.33 -8.32
N LEU A 72 -7.63 6.92 -7.98
CA LEU A 72 -6.98 6.70 -6.69
C LEU A 72 -7.80 7.24 -5.51
N GLU A 73 -8.62 8.28 -5.69
CA GLU A 73 -9.51 8.80 -4.64
C GLU A 73 -10.54 7.75 -4.18
N ARG A 74 -10.95 6.86 -5.10
CA ARG A 74 -11.86 5.74 -4.79
C ARG A 74 -11.11 4.56 -4.18
N LEU A 75 -9.85 4.35 -4.58
CA LEU A 75 -9.02 3.26 -4.08
C LEU A 75 -8.51 3.54 -2.67
N LEU A 76 -8.10 4.79 -2.41
CA LEU A 76 -7.48 5.27 -1.18
C LEU A 76 -8.16 6.59 -0.77
N PRO A 77 -9.41 6.55 -0.29
CA PRO A 77 -10.13 7.74 0.11
C PRO A 77 -9.43 8.43 1.29
N GLU A 78 -9.51 9.76 1.34
CA GLU A 78 -9.08 10.52 2.51
C GLU A 78 -9.82 10.03 3.76
N THR A 79 -9.08 9.81 4.85
CA THR A 79 -9.70 9.47 6.12
C THR A 79 -10.45 10.69 6.64
N PRO A 80 -11.78 10.61 6.85
CA PRO A 80 -12.53 11.74 7.37
C PRO A 80 -11.99 12.12 8.75
N VAL A 81 -11.83 13.42 8.98
CA VAL A 81 -11.37 13.94 10.27
C VAL A 81 -12.48 13.75 11.28
N ASN A 82 -12.27 12.93 12.31
CA ASN A 82 -13.22 12.83 13.40
C ASN A 82 -13.20 14.15 14.19
N PRO A 83 -14.34 14.81 14.46
CA PRO A 83 -14.37 16.04 15.26
C PRO A 83 -13.77 15.87 16.66
N LEU A 84 -13.78 14.65 17.23
CA LEU A 84 -13.05 14.35 18.47
C LEU A 84 -11.53 14.32 18.26
N ASP A 85 -11.05 13.98 17.06
CA ASP A 85 -9.63 14.06 16.70
C ASP A 85 -9.17 15.51 16.57
N LEU A 86 -10.05 16.46 16.24
CA LEU A 86 -9.68 17.89 16.23
C LEU A 86 -9.37 18.41 17.64
N LEU A 87 -10.07 17.89 18.66
CA LEU A 87 -9.83 18.21 20.07
C LEU A 87 -8.53 17.56 20.58
N SER A 88 -8.19 16.35 20.12
CA SER A 88 -6.96 15.65 20.50
C SER A 88 -5.72 16.10 19.69
N GLN A 89 -5.92 16.66 18.48
CA GLN A 89 -4.86 17.21 17.61
C GLN A 89 -4.21 18.47 18.16
N ALA A 90 -4.83 19.17 19.12
CA ALA A 90 -4.13 20.19 19.92
C ALA A 90 -2.98 19.59 20.76
N LYS A 91 -2.93 18.26 20.95
CA LYS A 91 -1.90 17.58 21.74
C LYS A 91 -1.14 16.44 21.05
N ALA A 92 -1.59 15.88 19.92
CA ALA A 92 -0.85 14.80 19.26
C ALA A 92 -1.02 14.79 17.74
N ARG A 93 0.05 15.19 17.02
CA ARG A 93 0.25 14.85 15.60
C ARG A 93 0.44 13.34 15.48
N ARG A 94 -0.28 12.70 14.56
CA ARG A 94 -0.28 11.25 14.27
C ARG A 94 1.10 10.60 14.49
N THR A 95 1.21 9.79 15.53
CA THR A 95 2.40 9.00 15.84
C THR A 95 2.36 7.67 15.08
N ARG A 96 3.50 7.27 14.50
CA ARG A 96 3.72 5.94 13.95
C ARG A 96 3.22 4.87 14.93
N VAL A 97 2.33 3.98 14.49
CA VAL A 97 1.91 2.82 15.29
C VAL A 97 3.13 1.93 15.50
N ARG A 98 3.67 1.93 16.72
CA ARG A 98 4.58 0.88 17.17
C ARG A 98 3.70 -0.24 17.72
N ARG A 99 3.92 -1.48 17.26
CA ARG A 99 3.42 -2.64 18.00
C ARG A 99 4.03 -2.55 19.39
N SER A 100 3.20 -2.48 20.44
CA SER A 100 3.68 -2.76 21.78
C SER A 100 4.23 -4.18 21.74
N SER A 101 5.55 -4.33 21.92
CA SER A 101 6.10 -5.61 22.31
C SER A 101 5.35 -6.01 23.56
N GLN A 102 4.50 -7.04 23.48
CA GLN A 102 4.02 -7.67 24.69
C GLN A 102 5.27 -7.99 25.53
N PRO A 103 5.33 -7.59 26.81
CA PRO A 103 6.32 -8.18 27.68
C PRO A 103 6.00 -9.67 27.64
N GLY A 104 6.89 -10.46 27.03
CA GLY A 104 6.90 -11.89 27.30
C GLY A 104 6.87 -12.00 28.81
N VAL A 105 5.85 -12.68 29.33
CA VAL A 105 5.86 -13.20 30.69
C VAL A 105 7.23 -13.85 30.85
N ALA A 106 8.11 -13.17 31.57
CA ALA A 106 9.31 -13.77 32.08
C ALA A 106 8.79 -14.79 33.07
N GLU A 107 8.68 -16.04 32.63
CA GLU A 107 8.59 -17.17 33.55
C GLU A 107 9.79 -17.05 34.48
N GLY A 108 9.50 -16.65 35.70
CA GLY A 108 10.47 -16.56 36.79
C GLY A 108 11.01 -17.95 37.10
N GLY A 109 12.11 -18.31 36.46
CA GLY A 109 13.02 -19.34 36.92
C GLY A 109 14.21 -18.70 37.61
N GLY A 110 14.01 -18.14 38.81
CA GLY A 110 15.13 -17.55 39.57
C GLY A 110 14.71 -16.88 40.87
N ALA A 111 14.95 -17.61 41.96
CA ALA A 111 14.81 -17.26 43.38
C ALA A 111 13.40 -17.32 43.98
N ALA A 112 13.17 -18.37 44.77
CA ALA A 112 12.08 -18.47 45.72
C ALA A 112 12.17 -17.31 46.73
N TRP A 113 11.14 -16.48 46.73
CA TRP A 113 10.91 -15.44 47.71
C TRP A 113 10.42 -16.08 49.02
N VAL A 114 11.09 -15.80 50.14
CA VAL A 114 10.71 -16.22 51.49
C VAL A 114 10.69 -14.99 52.40
N TRP A 115 9.60 -14.77 53.12
CA TRP A 115 9.45 -13.68 54.10
C TRP A 115 9.02 -14.23 55.47
N GLY A 116 9.87 -14.01 56.49
CA GLY A 116 9.52 -13.58 57.85
C GLY A 116 8.86 -14.54 58.85
N ASP A 117 9.71 -15.16 59.68
CA ASP A 117 9.64 -15.41 61.15
C ASP A 117 8.33 -15.86 61.84
N GLU A 118 8.35 -17.09 62.38
CA GLU A 118 7.73 -17.43 63.67
C GLU A 118 8.74 -18.12 64.60
N LYS A 119 8.77 -17.57 65.83
CA LYS A 119 9.56 -17.84 67.06
C LYS A 119 10.27 -19.17 67.26
#